data_AF-A0AAD9L350-F1
#
_entry.id   AF-A0AAD9L350-F1
#
_cell.length_a   1.000
_cell.length_b   1.000
_cell.length_c   1.000
_cell.angle_alpha   90.00
_cell.angle_beta   90.00
_cell.angle_gamma   90.00
#
_symmetry.space_group_name_H-M   'P 1'
#
loop_
_entity.id
_entity.type
_entity.pdbx_description
1 polymer ?
#
loop_
_entity_poly.entity_id
_entity_poly.type
_entity_poly.pdbx_seq_one_letter_code
_entity_poly.pdbx_strand_id
1 'polypeptide(L)'
;MNDYIQQFFGCRECAENFEKGARRISSEVAEPTDAILWLWRAHNRANRWLHGDTTEDPQQAKVQFPSYAACPLCRRAHRHGLFDHQPGWDEAKVLQYLMLFYAKENVKQDGVTSSKGTSIAHAVLLCSADV
;
A
#
# COMPACT_ATOMS: atom_id res chain seq x y z
N MET A 1 10.85 -6.09 -6.77
CA MET A 1 9.56 -6.78 -6.53
C MET A 1 9.21 -7.73 -7.67
N ASN A 2 9.13 -7.28 -8.92
CA ASN A 2 8.76 -8.14 -10.05
C ASN A 2 9.63 -9.41 -10.13
N ASP A 3 10.95 -9.28 -10.07
CA ASP A 3 11.84 -10.46 -10.16
C ASP A 3 11.62 -11.43 -9.00
N TYR A 4 11.40 -10.93 -7.78
CA TYR A 4 11.04 -11.79 -6.65
C TYR A 4 9.75 -12.56 -6.93
N ILE A 5 8.73 -11.90 -7.49
CA ILE A 5 7.47 -12.54 -7.84
C ILE A 5 7.68 -13.63 -8.90
N GLN A 6 8.49 -13.34 -9.94
CA GLN A 6 8.76 -14.31 -10.99
C GLN A 6 9.56 -15.52 -10.51
N GLN A 7 10.55 -15.30 -9.65
CA GLN A 7 11.47 -16.37 -9.24
C GLN A 7 10.93 -17.18 -8.05
N PHE A 8 10.35 -16.51 -7.05
CA PHE A 8 10.11 -17.11 -5.73
C PHE A 8 8.64 -17.19 -5.31
N PHE A 9 7.71 -16.51 -5.99
CA PHE A 9 6.30 -16.57 -5.61
C PHE A 9 5.66 -17.92 -6.02
N GLY A 10 5.01 -18.59 -5.06
CA GLY A 10 4.53 -19.96 -5.23
C GLY A 10 3.41 -20.09 -6.27
N CYS A 11 2.52 -19.10 -6.37
CA CYS A 11 1.43 -19.12 -7.35
C CYS A 11 1.92 -18.62 -8.71
N ARG A 12 2.11 -19.55 -9.66
CA ARG A 12 2.62 -19.25 -11.01
C ARG A 12 1.64 -18.43 -11.84
N GLU A 13 0.36 -18.79 -11.82
CA GLU A 13 -0.70 -18.02 -12.49
C GLU A 13 -0.77 -16.57 -11.96
N CYS A 14 -0.67 -16.39 -10.65
CA CYS A 14 -0.66 -15.07 -10.03
C CYS A 14 0.57 -14.26 -10.47
N ALA A 15 1.74 -14.90 -10.55
CA ALA A 15 2.98 -14.27 -10.99
C ALA A 15 2.92 -13.83 -12.47
N GLU A 16 2.36 -14.66 -13.35
CA GLU A 16 2.14 -14.33 -14.77
C GLU A 16 1.15 -13.17 -14.93
N ASN A 17 0.06 -13.17 -14.15
CA ASN A 17 -0.92 -12.08 -14.17
C ASN A 17 -0.32 -10.77 -13.66
N PHE A 18 0.55 -10.81 -12.65
CA PHE A 18 1.29 -9.63 -12.19
C PHE A 18 2.27 -9.13 -13.26
N GLU A 19 3.00 -10.04 -13.92
CA GLU A 19 4.01 -9.71 -14.93
C GLU A 19 3.43 -8.90 -16.09
N LYS A 20 2.22 -9.27 -16.55
CA LYS A 20 1.50 -8.55 -17.63
C LYS A 20 1.39 -7.06 -17.35
N GLY A 21 1.15 -6.68 -16.09
CA GLY A 21 1.16 -5.28 -15.66
C GLY A 21 2.58 -4.75 -15.48
N ALA A 22 3.47 -5.53 -14.87
CA ALA A 22 4.82 -5.12 -14.53
C ALA A 22 5.67 -4.68 -15.74
N ARG A 23 5.39 -5.22 -16.94
CA ARG A 23 6.03 -4.82 -18.20
C ARG A 23 5.90 -3.32 -18.52
N ARG A 24 4.92 -2.63 -17.95
CA ARG A 24 4.66 -1.19 -18.17
C ARG A 24 5.19 -0.28 -17.06
N ILE A 25 5.81 -0.82 -16.01
CA ILE A 25 6.29 -0.04 -14.87
C ILE A 25 7.24 1.07 -15.31
N SER A 26 8.22 0.76 -16.18
CA SER A 26 9.22 1.73 -16.62
C SER A 26 8.64 2.93 -17.38
N SER A 27 7.45 2.79 -17.96
CA SER A 27 6.73 3.88 -18.64
C SER A 27 5.72 4.61 -17.75
N GLU A 28 5.34 4.03 -16.61
CA GLU A 28 4.27 4.53 -15.73
C GLU A 28 4.79 5.09 -14.39
N VAL A 29 6.06 4.84 -14.06
CA VAL A 29 6.69 5.21 -12.79
C VAL A 29 7.90 6.09 -13.07
N ALA A 30 7.78 7.38 -12.77
CA ALA A 30 8.89 8.32 -12.83
C ALA A 30 9.44 8.61 -11.43
N GLU A 31 8.54 8.75 -10.45
CA GLU A 31 8.85 9.10 -9.06
C GLU A 31 8.52 7.96 -8.09
N PRO A 32 9.13 7.92 -6.88
CA PRO A 32 8.80 6.91 -5.87
C PRO A 32 7.31 6.85 -5.51
N THR A 33 6.62 7.99 -5.52
CA THR A 33 5.17 8.06 -5.27
C THR A 33 4.35 7.42 -6.37
N ASP A 34 4.83 7.43 -7.61
CA ASP A 34 4.17 6.76 -8.73
C ASP A 34 4.25 5.25 -8.55
N ALA A 35 5.34 4.72 -8.00
CA ALA A 35 5.47 3.30 -7.70
C ALA A 35 4.44 2.85 -6.65
N ILE A 36 4.18 3.68 -5.64
CA ILE A 36 3.15 3.44 -4.61
C ILE A 36 1.77 3.35 -5.27
N LEU A 37 1.42 4.36 -6.08
CA LEU A 37 0.13 4.39 -6.77
C LEU A 37 0.01 3.26 -7.81
N TRP A 38 1.08 2.94 -8.54
CA TRP A 38 1.09 1.87 -9.52
C TRP A 38 0.76 0.53 -8.87
N LEU A 39 1.42 0.21 -7.76
CA LEU A 39 1.19 -1.04 -7.04
C LEU A 39 -0.22 -1.10 -6.45
N TRP A 40 -0.70 0.03 -5.92
CA TRP A 40 -2.08 0.15 -5.45
C TRP A 40 -3.12 -0.08 -6.56
N ARG A 41 -2.93 0.52 -7.75
CA ARG A 41 -3.80 0.27 -8.92
C ARG A 41 -3.73 -1.20 -9.37
N ALA A 42 -2.54 -1.78 -9.37
CA ALA A 42 -2.34 -3.19 -9.74
C ALA A 42 -3.08 -4.13 -8.78
N HIS A 43 -2.96 -3.93 -7.46
CA HIS A 43 -3.73 -4.69 -6.47
C HIS A 43 -5.24 -4.49 -6.62
N ASN A 44 -5.70 -3.27 -6.90
CA ASN A 44 -7.13 -3.03 -7.11
C ASN A 44 -7.68 -3.66 -8.40
N ARG A 45 -6.87 -3.82 -9.45
CA ARG A 45 -7.25 -4.63 -10.62
C ARG A 45 -7.39 -6.10 -10.23
N ALA A 46 -6.45 -6.64 -9.45
CA ALA A 46 -6.56 -8.00 -8.94
C ALA A 46 -7.82 -8.19 -8.07
N ASN A 47 -8.10 -7.24 -7.16
CA ASN A 47 -9.33 -7.29 -6.34
C ASN A 47 -10.60 -7.28 -7.20
N ARG A 48 -10.63 -6.52 -8.30
CA ARG A 48 -11.77 -6.52 -9.21
C ARG A 48 -11.95 -7.86 -9.92
N TRP A 49 -10.86 -8.48 -10.37
CA TRP A 49 -10.91 -9.76 -11.08
C TRP A 49 -11.22 -10.93 -10.17
N LEU A 50 -10.76 -10.88 -8.92
CA LEU A 50 -10.96 -11.95 -7.93
C LEU A 50 -12.23 -11.78 -7.09
N HIS A 51 -13.02 -10.72 -7.31
CA HIS A 51 -14.26 -10.51 -6.58
C HIS A 51 -15.31 -11.56 -6.98
N GLY A 52 -15.81 -12.31 -6.01
CA GLY A 52 -16.74 -13.43 -6.22
C GLY A 52 -16.10 -14.68 -6.81
N ASP A 53 -14.77 -14.74 -6.92
CA ASP A 53 -14.07 -15.92 -7.38
C ASP A 53 -14.17 -17.06 -6.35
N THR A 54 -14.12 -18.31 -6.81
CA THR A 54 -14.18 -19.49 -5.91
C THR A 54 -13.06 -19.57 -4.87
N THR A 55 -11.94 -18.88 -5.12
CA THR A 55 -10.80 -18.76 -4.20
C THR A 55 -10.94 -17.62 -3.19
N GLU A 56 -11.99 -16.80 -3.30
CA GLU A 56 -12.25 -15.68 -2.39
C GLU A 56 -12.67 -16.20 -1.01
N ASP A 57 -12.02 -15.68 0.03
CA ASP A 57 -12.46 -15.91 1.41
C ASP A 57 -13.78 -15.17 1.66
N PRO A 58 -14.88 -15.86 2.01
CA PRO A 58 -16.18 -15.24 2.27
C PRO A 58 -16.17 -14.17 3.37
N GLN A 59 -15.24 -14.26 4.32
CA GLN A 59 -15.10 -13.27 5.40
C GLN A 59 -14.25 -12.07 5.00
N GLN A 60 -13.53 -12.16 3.87
CA GLN A 60 -12.59 -11.13 3.39
C GLN A 60 -12.79 -10.88 1.89
N ALA A 61 -14.02 -10.48 1.55
CA ALA A 61 -14.40 -10.13 0.19
C ALA A 61 -13.46 -9.06 -0.40
N LYS A 62 -13.03 -9.27 -1.65
CA LYS A 62 -12.21 -8.36 -2.42
C LYS A 62 -13.02 -7.13 -2.76
N VAL A 63 -12.68 -6.01 -2.12
CA VAL A 63 -13.23 -4.70 -2.41
C VAL A 63 -12.18 -3.80 -3.04
N GLN A 64 -12.62 -2.73 -3.70
CA GLN A 64 -11.71 -1.68 -4.12
C GLN A 64 -11.17 -0.95 -2.89
N PHE A 65 -9.87 -1.07 -2.63
CA PHE A 65 -9.19 -0.54 -1.46
C PHE A 65 -8.63 0.88 -1.70
N PRO A 66 -8.75 1.83 -0.76
CA PRO A 66 -9.53 1.73 0.46
C PRO A 66 -11.05 1.75 0.19
N SER A 67 -11.81 1.15 1.10
CA SER A 67 -13.27 1.27 1.08
C SER A 67 -13.69 2.72 1.31
N TYR A 68 -14.91 3.09 0.91
CA TYR A 68 -15.43 4.44 1.16
C TYR A 68 -15.45 4.78 2.66
N ALA A 69 -15.82 3.81 3.51
CA ALA A 69 -15.81 4.00 4.96
C ALA A 69 -14.40 4.27 5.52
N ALA A 70 -13.36 3.64 4.94
CA ALA A 70 -11.98 3.84 5.38
C ALA A 70 -11.36 5.15 4.86
N CYS A 71 -11.74 5.60 3.67
CA CYS A 71 -11.30 6.87 3.11
C CYS A 71 -12.38 7.51 2.23
N PRO A 72 -13.32 8.29 2.82
CA PRO A 72 -14.36 8.96 2.04
C PRO A 72 -13.79 9.93 1.01
N LEU A 73 -12.69 10.62 1.38
CA LEU A 73 -12.01 11.60 0.53
C LEU A 73 -11.25 10.98 -0.65
N CYS A 74 -11.02 9.67 -0.65
CA CYS A 74 -10.34 8.98 -1.74
C CYS A 74 -11.23 8.82 -2.98
N ARG A 75 -12.54 9.04 -2.86
CA ARG A 75 -13.49 9.02 -3.97
C ARG A 75 -13.86 10.44 -4.37
N ARG A 76 -13.80 10.74 -5.66
CA ARG A 76 -14.35 11.99 -6.20
C ARG A 76 -15.87 11.93 -6.10
N ALA A 77 -16.53 13.05 -5.83
CA ALA A 77 -17.99 13.10 -5.87
C ALA A 77 -18.51 12.62 -7.24
N HIS A 78 -19.65 11.92 -7.25
CA HIS A 78 -20.32 11.56 -8.50
C HIS A 78 -20.57 12.86 -9.30
N ARG A 79 -19.98 12.97 -10.50
CA ARG A 79 -20.41 14.00 -11.44
C ARG A 79 -21.79 13.57 -11.93
N HIS A 80 -22.82 14.30 -11.53
CA HIS A 80 -24.17 14.15 -12.07
C HIS A 80 -24.10 14.15 -13.61
N GLY A 81 -24.61 13.09 -14.25
CA GLY A 81 -24.78 13.03 -15.71
C GLY A 81 -23.88 12.06 -16.49
N LEU A 82 -22.92 11.38 -15.85
CA LEU A 82 -22.19 10.27 -16.49
C LEU A 82 -22.70 8.95 -15.91
N PHE A 83 -23.28 8.10 -16.77
CA PHE A 83 -23.71 6.72 -16.47
C PHE A 83 -22.52 5.78 -16.20
N ASP A 84 -21.59 6.19 -15.36
CA ASP A 84 -20.49 5.34 -14.91
C ASP A 84 -20.64 5.09 -13.41
N HIS A 85 -20.98 3.85 -13.07
CA HIS A 85 -21.56 3.45 -11.79
C HIS A 85 -20.59 3.45 -10.61
N GLN A 86 -19.41 4.09 -10.70
CA GLN A 86 -18.50 4.25 -9.57
C GLN A 86 -17.82 5.63 -9.58
N PRO A 87 -17.76 6.34 -8.43
CA PRO A 87 -17.02 7.58 -8.35
C PRO A 87 -15.52 7.31 -8.57
N GLY A 88 -14.92 8.05 -9.52
CA GLY A 88 -13.49 7.95 -9.81
C GLY A 88 -12.61 8.24 -8.59
N TRP A 89 -11.37 7.77 -8.62
CA TRP A 89 -10.42 7.97 -7.52
C TRP A 89 -9.83 9.39 -7.49
N ASP A 90 -9.68 9.96 -6.29
CA ASP A 90 -8.76 11.06 -6.03
C ASP A 90 -7.42 10.47 -5.59
N GLU A 91 -6.50 10.29 -6.54
CA GLU A 91 -5.23 9.63 -6.28
C GLU A 91 -4.30 10.40 -5.35
N ALA A 92 -4.46 11.73 -5.24
CA ALA A 92 -3.69 12.51 -4.27
C ALA A 92 -4.14 12.16 -2.84
N LYS A 93 -5.44 12.01 -2.63
CA LYS A 93 -6.00 11.56 -1.34
C LYS A 93 -5.71 10.09 -1.05
N VAL A 94 -5.70 9.25 -2.08
CA VAL A 94 -5.25 7.85 -1.96
C VAL A 94 -3.79 7.79 -1.53
N LEU A 95 -2.90 8.54 -2.18
CA LEU A 95 -1.48 8.55 -1.83
C LEU A 95 -1.26 8.96 -0.38
N GLN A 96 -1.92 10.04 0.07
CA GLN A 96 -1.90 10.48 1.47
C GLN A 96 -2.37 9.36 2.41
N TYR A 97 -3.48 8.70 2.07
CA TYR A 97 -4.00 7.59 2.86
C TYR A 97 -3.00 6.42 2.92
N LEU A 98 -2.40 6.02 1.80
CA LEU A 98 -1.45 4.89 1.74
C LEU A 98 -0.19 5.17 2.55
N MET A 99 0.37 6.38 2.44
CA MET A 99 1.54 6.79 3.21
C MET A 99 1.28 6.72 4.71
N LEU A 100 0.09 7.13 5.16
CA LEU A 100 -0.32 7.01 6.56
C LEU A 100 -0.57 5.54 6.92
N PHE A 101 -1.37 4.82 6.14
CA PHE A 101 -1.78 3.44 6.43
C PHE A 101 -0.58 2.49 6.62
N TYR A 102 0.45 2.64 5.79
CA TYR A 102 1.69 1.85 5.88
C TYR A 102 2.80 2.54 6.68
N ALA A 103 2.53 3.65 7.36
CA ALA A 103 3.50 4.33 8.21
C ALA A 103 3.90 3.46 9.40
N LYS A 104 5.12 3.68 9.92
CA LYS A 104 5.66 2.95 11.08
C LYS A 104 4.73 3.02 12.29
N GLU A 105 4.08 4.16 12.49
CA GLU A 105 3.18 4.45 13.60
C GLU A 105 1.91 3.58 13.55
N ASN A 106 1.53 3.08 12.37
CA ASN A 106 0.36 2.22 12.18
C ASN A 106 0.70 0.72 12.18
N VAL A 107 1.96 0.35 12.45
CA VAL A 107 2.38 -1.04 12.64
C VAL A 107 2.13 -1.47 14.08
N LYS A 108 1.25 -2.45 14.29
CA LYS A 108 1.06 -3.09 15.60
C LYS A 108 2.30 -3.90 15.98
N GLN A 109 2.90 -3.60 17.12
CA GLN A 109 4.09 -4.27 17.66
C GLN A 109 3.71 -5.45 18.56
N ASP A 110 2.75 -6.27 18.13
CA ASP A 110 2.24 -7.37 18.93
C ASP A 110 3.36 -8.40 19.17
N GLY A 111 3.67 -8.70 20.42
CA GLY A 111 4.74 -9.64 20.80
C GLY A 111 6.15 -9.04 20.90
N VAL A 112 6.34 -7.76 20.56
CA VAL A 112 7.60 -7.05 20.85
C VAL A 112 7.48 -6.45 22.25
N THR A 113 8.05 -7.12 23.26
CA THR A 113 8.17 -6.51 24.59
C THR A 113 8.98 -5.23 24.46
N SER A 114 8.33 -4.08 24.63
CA SER A 114 9.00 -2.79 24.71
C SER A 114 9.91 -2.81 25.93
N SER A 115 11.18 -3.15 25.76
CA SER A 115 12.20 -2.67 26.66
C SER A 115 12.19 -1.16 26.48
N LYS A 116 11.50 -0.45 27.36
CA LYS A 116 11.65 0.99 27.49
C LYS A 116 13.15 1.24 27.65
N GLY A 117 13.79 1.72 26.60
CA GLY A 117 15.11 2.32 26.70
C GLY A 117 14.97 3.47 27.66
N THR A 118 15.55 3.32 28.85
CA THR A 118 15.64 4.37 29.85
C THR A 118 16.28 5.58 29.18
N SER A 119 15.49 6.65 29.01
CA SER A 119 16.05 7.98 28.76
C SER A 119 16.84 8.35 30.01
N ILE A 120 18.16 8.23 29.93
CA ILE A 120 19.05 8.89 30.88
C ILE A 120 19.43 10.23 30.24
N ALA A 121 18.55 11.20 30.39
CA ALA A 121 18.99 12.58 30.39
C ALA A 121 19.78 12.82 31.69
N HIS A 122 20.98 13.37 31.52
CA HIS A 122 21.91 13.92 32.52
C HIS A 122 23.06 13.05 33.05
N ALA A 123 24.23 13.69 32.91
CA ALA A 123 25.49 13.56 33.64
C ALA A 123 26.53 12.56 33.09
N VAL A 124 27.48 13.08 32.31
CA VAL A 124 28.95 13.14 32.57
C VAL A 124 29.54 13.90 31.36
N LEU A 125 29.61 15.23 31.41
CA LEU A 125 30.80 16.02 31.74
C LEU A 125 32.13 15.47 31.19
N LEU A 126 32.74 16.27 30.30
CA LEU A 126 34.18 16.36 30.00
C LEU A 126 34.84 15.20 29.24
N CYS A 127 35.05 15.44 27.95
CA CYS A 127 36.36 15.15 27.35
C CYS A 127 36.70 16.26 26.35
N SER A 128 37.22 17.37 26.90
CA SER A 128 38.14 18.23 26.16
C SER A 128 39.54 17.66 26.36
N ALA A 129 40.35 17.75 25.30
CA ALA A 129 41.81 17.70 25.23
C ALA A 129 42.45 16.46 24.56
N ASP A 130 43.32 16.79 23.58
CA ASP A 130 44.52 16.11 23.08
C ASP A 130 44.35 14.98 22.03
N VAL A 131 44.40 15.35 20.73
CA VAL A 131 45.60 15.34 19.84
C VAL A 131 45.29 16.14 18.57
#